data_AF-A0A090VMF7-F1
#
_entry.id   AF-A0A090VMF7-F1
#
_cell.length_a   1.000
_cell.length_b   1.000
_cell.length_c   1.000
_cell.angle_alpha   90.00
_cell.angle_beta   90.00
_cell.angle_gamma   90.00
#
_symmetry.space_group_name_H-M   'P 1'
#
loop_
_entity.id
_entity.type
_entity.pdbx_description
1 polymer ?
#
loop_
_entity_poly.entity_id
_entity_poly.type
_entity_poly.pdbx_seq_one_letter_code
_entity_poly.pdbx_strand_id
1 'polypeptide(L)'
;MLGFPFIFRGALDVRASKINEEMKMAAVKALAALAKEPVPEQVNVAYGQTRLAFGRNYIIPKPFDPRLIAEIPPAVAKAALESGVAKEAITDWEKYKDILRERLGSDNKLVRLLLSRAKLSPKRVVFAEADQLAVLKAAQIAYEEGIAIPVLLGRKDTIEALMAEIDFEGDIDIIDPKTDEENNRKNRYAKVYWEQRKRRGVTLYAAQRLMRERNYFAAMMVNEGDADALISGYSRNYPSVVKPMLELIGKANGVTRIATTNVMMTKRGPMFLSDTSINIDPTAKDLAKIAVMTSKVIKTFGFEPVIAMTSYSNFGSSDNEKASKVREAVSILHRNYPELVVDGDYKPILR
;
A
#
# COMPACT_ATOMS: atom_id res chain seq x y z
N MET A 1 2.32 26.46 -30.75
CA MET A 1 1.25 26.42 -29.73
C MET A 1 1.61 25.29 -28.77
N LEU A 2 2.19 25.57 -27.61
CA LEU A 2 2.47 24.52 -26.61
C LEU A 2 1.11 24.10 -26.03
N GLY A 3 0.52 23.03 -26.56
CA GLY A 3 -0.68 22.43 -25.99
C GLY A 3 -0.32 21.78 -24.67
N PHE A 4 -0.67 22.43 -23.56
CA PHE A 4 -0.53 21.82 -22.25
C PHE A 4 -1.54 20.65 -22.15
N PRO A 5 -1.15 19.48 -21.62
CA PRO A 5 -2.01 18.30 -21.62
C PRO A 5 -3.38 18.54 -20.97
N PHE A 6 -4.41 17.88 -21.53
CA PHE A 6 -5.80 17.87 -21.02
C PHE A 6 -6.59 19.18 -21.07
N ILE A 7 -6.01 20.32 -21.47
CA ILE A 7 -6.72 21.62 -21.54
C ILE A 7 -8.03 21.56 -22.33
N PHE A 8 -8.06 20.87 -23.47
CA PHE A 8 -9.27 20.78 -24.31
C PHE A 8 -10.22 19.65 -23.92
N ARG A 9 -9.83 18.77 -23.00
CA ARG A 9 -10.61 17.57 -22.69
C ARG A 9 -12.00 17.92 -22.15
N GLY A 10 -12.06 18.86 -21.20
CA GLY A 10 -13.32 19.31 -20.62
C GLY A 10 -14.27 19.90 -21.66
N ALA A 11 -13.73 20.66 -22.62
CA ALA A 11 -14.50 21.23 -23.72
C ALA A 11 -15.11 20.15 -24.62
N LEU A 12 -14.33 19.12 -24.92
CA LEU A 12 -14.76 18.00 -25.77
C LEU A 12 -15.80 17.13 -25.05
N ASP A 13 -15.62 16.88 -23.76
CA ASP A 13 -16.51 16.02 -22.97
C ASP A 13 -17.91 16.63 -22.78
N VAL A 14 -18.04 17.96 -22.72
CA VAL A 14 -19.34 18.67 -22.71
C VAL A 14 -19.84 19.07 -24.10
N ARG A 15 -19.14 18.64 -25.16
CA ARG A 15 -19.41 18.99 -26.56
C ARG A 15 -19.59 20.49 -26.78
N ALA A 16 -18.70 21.30 -26.21
CA ALA A 16 -18.77 22.75 -26.29
C ALA A 16 -18.82 23.22 -27.76
N SER A 17 -19.71 24.15 -28.07
CA SER A 17 -19.87 24.71 -29.41
C SER A 17 -18.67 25.56 -29.86
N LYS A 18 -17.95 26.15 -28.90
CA LYS A 18 -16.73 26.94 -29.09
C LYS A 18 -15.86 26.89 -27.83
N ILE A 19 -14.59 27.25 -27.96
CA ILE A 19 -13.71 27.56 -26.83
C ILE A 19 -13.76 29.07 -26.58
N ASN A 20 -14.20 29.50 -25.40
CA ASN A 20 -14.32 30.92 -25.03
C ASN A 20 -13.27 31.34 -23.98
N GLU A 21 -13.29 32.62 -23.60
CA GLU A 21 -12.34 33.19 -22.64
C GLU A 21 -12.56 32.67 -21.22
N GLU A 22 -13.80 32.38 -20.84
CA GLU A 22 -14.15 31.80 -19.54
C GLU A 22 -13.48 30.44 -19.35
N MET A 23 -13.49 29.58 -20.37
CA MET A 23 -12.81 28.28 -20.35
C MET A 23 -11.28 28.42 -20.26
N LYS A 24 -10.69 29.37 -20.98
CA LYS A 24 -9.24 29.65 -20.91
C LYS A 24 -8.86 30.12 -19.51
N MET A 25 -9.63 31.05 -18.94
CA MET A 25 -9.43 31.57 -17.59
C MET A 25 -9.56 30.46 -16.55
N ALA A 26 -10.54 29.56 -16.69
CA ALA A 26 -10.70 28.41 -15.81
C ALA A 26 -9.51 27.45 -15.87
N ALA A 27 -9.00 27.15 -17.07
CA ALA A 27 -7.80 26.32 -17.23
C ALA A 27 -6.56 26.95 -16.56
N VAL A 28 -6.35 28.26 -16.73
CA VAL A 28 -5.23 28.99 -16.11
C VAL A 28 -5.35 28.99 -14.58
N LYS A 29 -6.55 29.24 -14.04
CA LYS A 29 -6.79 29.20 -12.58
C LYS A 29 -6.57 27.80 -12.01
N ALA A 30 -7.04 26.76 -12.70
CA ALA A 30 -6.82 25.37 -12.29
C ALA A 30 -5.33 25.00 -12.29
N LEU A 31 -4.58 25.39 -13.33
CA LEU A 31 -3.13 25.19 -13.38
C LEU A 31 -2.39 25.92 -12.26
N ALA A 32 -2.77 27.17 -11.99
CA ALA A 32 -2.15 27.99 -10.96
C ALA A 32 -2.44 27.47 -9.55
N ALA A 33 -3.65 26.94 -9.31
CA ALA A 33 -4.00 26.28 -8.06
C ALA A 33 -3.20 24.98 -7.89
N LEU A 34 -3.19 24.13 -8.93
CA LEU A 34 -2.51 22.84 -8.90
C LEU A 34 -0.99 22.98 -8.73
N ALA A 35 -0.37 24.02 -9.26
CA ALA A 35 1.04 24.30 -9.07
C ALA A 35 1.42 24.50 -7.59
N LYS A 36 0.47 24.92 -6.75
CA LYS A 36 0.65 25.16 -5.33
C LYS A 36 0.31 23.94 -4.46
N GLU A 37 -0.24 22.89 -5.06
CA GLU A 37 -0.55 21.65 -4.35
C GLU A 37 0.68 20.72 -4.28
N PRO A 38 0.79 19.89 -3.22
CA PRO A 38 1.86 18.89 -3.09
C PRO A 38 2.00 18.00 -4.33
N VAL A 39 3.21 17.95 -4.90
CA VAL A 39 3.47 17.20 -6.14
C VAL A 39 3.61 15.71 -5.83
N PRO A 40 2.87 14.82 -6.53
CA PRO A 40 2.97 13.37 -6.32
C PRO A 40 4.37 12.85 -6.59
N GLU A 41 4.81 11.88 -5.79
CA GLU A 41 6.17 11.32 -5.90
C GLU A 41 6.44 10.67 -7.26
N GLN A 42 5.42 10.11 -7.91
CA GLN A 42 5.55 9.58 -9.27
C GLN A 42 6.13 10.63 -10.25
N VAL A 43 5.77 11.90 -10.07
CA VAL A 43 6.29 13.01 -10.88
C VAL A 43 7.73 13.33 -10.48
N ASN A 44 8.04 13.39 -9.19
CA ASN A 44 9.40 13.62 -8.69
C ASN A 44 10.38 12.58 -9.26
N VAL A 45 10.02 11.30 -9.19
CA VAL A 45 10.80 10.17 -9.75
C VAL A 45 10.95 10.28 -11.26
N ALA A 46 9.87 10.54 -12.00
CA ALA A 46 9.90 10.63 -13.46
C ALA A 46 10.82 11.74 -13.99
N TYR A 47 11.01 12.80 -13.21
CA TYR A 47 11.86 13.93 -13.58
C TYR A 47 13.20 13.96 -12.81
N GLY A 48 13.52 12.90 -12.05
CA GLY A 48 14.79 12.79 -11.32
C GLY A 48 15.00 13.88 -10.27
N GLN A 49 13.92 14.41 -9.69
CA GLN A 49 13.96 15.46 -8.68
C GLN A 49 13.63 14.87 -7.31
N THR A 50 14.27 15.38 -6.26
CA THR A 50 13.97 14.96 -4.88
C THR A 50 12.64 15.53 -4.39
N ARG A 51 12.30 16.77 -4.77
CA ARG A 51 11.04 17.45 -4.44
C ARG A 51 10.76 18.59 -5.42
N LEU A 52 9.61 18.54 -6.08
CA LEU A 52 9.06 19.69 -6.82
C LEU A 52 8.07 20.40 -5.90
N ALA A 53 8.37 21.64 -5.51
CA ALA A 53 7.48 22.49 -4.73
C ALA A 53 7.34 23.85 -5.41
N PHE A 54 6.19 24.50 -5.27
CA PHE A 54 5.94 25.80 -5.87
C PHE A 54 7.03 26.80 -5.49
N GLY A 55 7.66 27.41 -6.50
CA GLY A 55 8.76 28.33 -6.29
C GLY A 55 9.43 28.76 -7.57
N ARG A 56 10.56 29.46 -7.45
CA ARG A 56 11.30 30.01 -8.59
C ARG A 56 11.62 28.97 -9.68
N ASN A 57 11.81 27.71 -9.27
CA ASN A 57 12.19 26.61 -10.15
C ASN A 57 11.00 25.70 -10.57
N TYR A 58 9.79 25.95 -10.04
CA TYR A 58 8.57 25.20 -10.35
C TYR A 58 7.35 26.14 -10.24
N ILE A 59 7.00 26.75 -11.37
CA ILE A 59 5.91 27.75 -11.47
C ILE A 59 4.68 27.16 -12.16
N ILE A 60 4.89 26.15 -13.01
CA ILE A 60 3.84 25.46 -13.78
C ILE A 60 4.03 23.95 -13.59
N PRO A 61 2.95 23.17 -13.42
CA PRO A 61 3.05 21.72 -13.29
C PRO A 61 3.78 21.07 -14.48
N LYS A 62 4.36 19.90 -14.27
CA LYS A 62 5.01 19.17 -15.37
C LYS A 62 3.95 18.54 -16.29
N PRO A 63 4.19 18.44 -17.61
CA PRO A 63 3.18 17.96 -18.56
C PRO A 63 2.59 16.57 -18.26
N PHE A 64 3.38 15.68 -17.66
CA PHE A 64 2.93 14.32 -17.32
C PHE A 64 2.50 14.17 -15.84
N ASP A 65 2.16 15.28 -15.19
CA ASP A 65 1.59 15.23 -13.84
C ASP A 65 0.17 14.62 -13.89
N PRO A 66 -0.07 13.49 -13.20
CA PRO A 66 -1.34 12.78 -13.26
C PRO A 66 -2.51 13.60 -12.70
N ARG A 67 -2.26 14.59 -11.83
CA ARG A 67 -3.31 15.45 -11.28
C ARG A 67 -3.96 16.34 -12.34
N LEU A 68 -3.25 16.60 -13.43
CA LEU A 68 -3.73 17.48 -14.51
C LEU A 68 -5.04 17.01 -15.13
N ILE A 69 -5.22 15.70 -15.34
CA ILE A 69 -6.45 15.18 -15.94
C ILE A 69 -7.64 15.29 -14.99
N ALA A 70 -7.41 15.30 -13.68
CA ALA A 70 -8.47 15.32 -12.68
C ALA A 70 -8.94 16.73 -12.34
N GLU A 71 -8.10 17.75 -12.57
CA GLU A 71 -8.42 19.14 -12.16
C GLU A 71 -8.70 20.07 -13.35
N ILE A 72 -7.97 19.97 -14.46
CA ILE A 72 -8.16 20.89 -15.60
C ILE A 72 -9.46 20.60 -16.37
N PRO A 73 -9.74 19.37 -16.82
CA PRO A 73 -10.94 19.09 -17.59
C PRO A 73 -12.24 19.44 -16.84
N PRO A 74 -12.41 19.15 -15.53
CA PRO A 74 -13.59 19.58 -14.79
C PRO A 74 -13.73 21.10 -14.70
N ALA A 75 -12.65 21.84 -14.44
CA ALA A 75 -12.70 23.30 -14.40
C ALA A 75 -13.15 23.90 -15.74
N VAL A 76 -12.61 23.37 -16.84
CA VAL A 76 -12.97 23.80 -18.20
C VAL A 76 -14.41 23.42 -18.56
N ALA A 77 -14.83 22.20 -18.21
CA ALA A 77 -16.20 21.73 -18.44
C ALA A 77 -17.23 22.57 -17.66
N LYS A 78 -16.92 22.93 -16.41
CA LYS A 78 -17.76 23.80 -15.58
C LYS A 78 -17.90 25.19 -16.18
N ALA A 79 -16.80 25.80 -16.62
CA ALA A 79 -16.82 27.09 -17.29
C ALA A 79 -17.63 27.05 -18.61
N ALA A 80 -17.56 25.95 -19.36
CA ALA A 80 -18.36 25.77 -20.58
C ALA A 80 -19.88 25.68 -20.30
N LEU A 81 -20.27 25.07 -19.17
CA LEU A 81 -21.66 25.04 -18.71
C LEU A 81 -22.14 26.42 -18.24
N GLU A 82 -21.35 27.10 -17.41
CA GLU A 82 -21.67 28.44 -16.87
C GLU A 82 -21.79 29.50 -17.97
N SER A 83 -20.98 29.38 -19.03
CA SER A 83 -21.02 30.29 -20.19
C SER A 83 -22.04 29.89 -21.27
N GLY A 84 -22.79 28.80 -21.07
CA GLY A 84 -23.86 28.36 -21.97
C GLY A 84 -23.38 27.81 -23.32
N VAL A 85 -22.11 27.44 -23.45
CA VAL A 85 -21.56 26.88 -24.71
C VAL A 85 -21.54 25.35 -24.73
N ALA A 86 -21.72 24.71 -23.58
CA ALA A 86 -21.84 23.25 -23.44
C ALA A 86 -23.15 22.72 -24.03
N LYS A 87 -23.07 21.59 -24.75
CA LYS A 87 -24.25 20.88 -25.29
C LYS A 87 -24.62 19.64 -24.48
N GLU A 88 -23.71 19.16 -23.65
CA GLU A 88 -23.89 17.99 -22.79
C GLU A 88 -23.61 18.38 -21.34
N ALA A 89 -24.50 17.98 -20.43
CA ALA A 89 -24.43 18.33 -19.02
C ALA A 89 -23.70 17.25 -18.22
N ILE A 90 -22.84 17.69 -17.30
CA ILE A 90 -22.24 16.83 -16.27
C ILE A 90 -23.02 17.07 -14.99
N THR A 91 -23.73 16.04 -14.53
CA THR A 91 -24.55 16.11 -13.30
C THR A 91 -23.81 15.62 -12.06
N ASP A 92 -22.82 14.73 -12.24
CA ASP A 92 -22.02 14.14 -11.17
C ASP A 92 -20.54 14.40 -11.43
N TRP A 93 -20.01 15.40 -10.73
CA TRP A 93 -18.63 15.87 -10.89
C TRP A 93 -17.61 14.89 -10.31
N GLU A 94 -17.95 14.18 -9.24
CA GLU A 94 -17.06 13.18 -8.64
C GLU A 94 -16.91 11.97 -9.55
N LYS A 95 -18.04 11.48 -10.10
CA LYS A 95 -18.01 10.40 -11.10
C LYS A 95 -17.24 10.80 -12.36
N TYR A 96 -17.36 12.05 -12.79
CA TYR A 96 -16.61 12.55 -13.95
C TYR A 96 -15.10 12.60 -13.69
N LYS A 97 -14.67 13.09 -12.52
CA LYS A 97 -13.25 13.05 -12.10
C LYS A 97 -12.72 11.62 -12.07
N ASP A 98 -13.50 10.67 -11.58
CA ASP A 98 -13.11 9.26 -11.53
C ASP A 98 -12.94 8.64 -12.92
N ILE A 99 -13.84 8.92 -13.87
CA ILE A 99 -13.71 8.48 -15.28
C ILE A 99 -12.43 9.03 -15.92
N LEU A 100 -12.09 10.29 -15.65
CA LEU A 100 -10.89 10.92 -16.17
C LEU A 100 -9.62 10.27 -15.60
N ARG A 101 -9.59 10.00 -14.29
CA ARG A 101 -8.47 9.30 -13.64
C ARG A 101 -8.28 7.88 -14.17
N GLU A 102 -9.37 7.12 -14.39
CA GLU A 102 -9.30 5.76 -14.97
C GLU A 102 -8.63 5.75 -16.36
N ARG A 103 -8.81 6.80 -17.17
CA ARG A 103 -8.22 6.88 -18.52
C ARG A 103 -6.70 7.04 -18.56
N LEU A 104 -6.07 7.54 -17.49
CA LEU A 104 -4.62 7.62 -17.39
C LEU A 104 -3.96 6.24 -17.19
N GLY A 105 -4.73 5.19 -16.91
CA GLY A 105 -4.24 3.82 -16.75
C GLY A 105 -3.31 3.60 -15.54
N SER A 106 -3.01 4.66 -14.78
CA SER A 106 -2.10 4.64 -13.63
C SER A 106 -2.83 4.61 -12.28
N ASP A 107 -4.14 4.84 -12.27
CA ASP A 107 -4.91 4.93 -11.04
C ASP A 107 -5.50 3.56 -10.71
N ASN A 108 -4.76 2.77 -9.92
CA ASN A 108 -5.28 1.52 -9.38
C ASN A 108 -6.43 1.85 -8.43
N LYS A 109 -7.67 1.83 -8.94
CA LYS A 109 -8.92 1.95 -8.17
C LYS A 109 -8.88 1.18 -6.85
N LEU A 110 -8.23 0.02 -6.88
CA LEU A 110 -8.00 -0.81 -5.70
C LEU A 110 -7.16 -0.12 -4.61
N VAL A 111 -6.04 0.50 -4.97
CA VAL A 111 -5.19 1.25 -4.03
C VAL A 111 -5.99 2.41 -3.44
N ARG A 112 -6.74 3.14 -4.28
CA ARG A 112 -7.59 4.25 -3.82
C ARG A 112 -8.61 3.80 -2.79
N LEU A 113 -9.33 2.70 -3.06
CA LEU A 113 -10.31 2.14 -2.11
C LEU A 113 -9.67 1.77 -0.76
N LEU A 114 -8.47 1.18 -0.78
CA LEU A 114 -7.75 0.83 0.45
C LEU A 114 -7.31 2.08 1.23
N LEU A 115 -6.76 3.08 0.54
CA LEU A 115 -6.35 4.34 1.15
C LEU A 115 -7.55 5.09 1.72
N SER A 116 -8.66 5.18 0.99
CA SER A 116 -9.92 5.79 1.48
C SER A 116 -10.44 5.07 2.72
N ARG A 117 -10.38 3.73 2.77
CA ARG A 117 -10.78 2.96 3.95
C ARG A 117 -9.85 3.22 5.14
N ALA A 118 -8.54 3.31 4.91
CA ALA A 118 -7.57 3.62 5.96
C ALA A 118 -7.80 5.01 6.58
N LYS A 119 -8.12 6.02 5.75
CA LYS A 119 -8.43 7.39 6.19
C LYS A 119 -9.65 7.49 7.12
N LEU A 120 -10.59 6.54 7.06
CA LEU A 120 -11.77 6.53 7.95
C LEU A 120 -11.42 6.19 9.41
N SER A 121 -10.35 5.43 9.63
CA SER A 121 -9.89 5.05 10.97
C SER A 121 -8.36 4.92 10.96
N PRO A 122 -7.64 6.05 10.93
CA PRO A 122 -6.18 6.05 10.87
C PRO A 122 -5.58 5.26 12.03
N LYS A 123 -4.62 4.39 11.72
CA LYS A 123 -3.93 3.52 12.68
C LYS A 123 -2.54 4.01 12.98
N ARG A 124 -2.00 3.69 14.16
CA ARG A 124 -0.61 3.98 14.53
C ARG A 124 0.32 2.99 13.82
N VAL A 125 1.11 3.47 12.88
CA VAL A 125 1.96 2.63 12.02
C VAL A 125 3.43 2.94 12.26
N VAL A 126 4.19 1.93 12.70
CA VAL A 126 5.62 2.03 12.94
C VAL A 126 6.40 1.90 11.63
N PHE A 127 7.19 2.92 11.28
CA PHE A 127 8.15 2.89 10.18
C PHE A 127 9.53 2.57 10.75
N ALA A 128 9.94 1.30 10.66
CA ALA A 128 11.11 0.77 11.37
C ALA A 128 12.47 1.31 10.86
N GLU A 129 12.49 1.84 9.64
CA GLU A 129 13.70 2.29 8.93
C GLU A 129 13.54 3.74 8.46
N ALA A 130 13.01 4.60 9.34
CA ALA A 130 12.73 6.01 9.06
C ALA A 130 14.00 6.85 8.80
N ASP A 131 15.18 6.29 9.07
CA ASP A 131 16.49 6.84 8.67
C ASP A 131 16.78 6.70 7.16
N GLN A 132 15.85 6.15 6.38
CA GLN A 132 15.91 6.04 4.93
C GLN A 132 14.93 7.03 4.30
N LEU A 133 15.43 7.91 3.41
CA LEU A 133 14.64 8.97 2.76
C LEU A 133 13.34 8.45 2.12
N ALA A 134 13.39 7.30 1.43
CA ALA A 134 12.21 6.72 0.80
C ALA A 134 11.14 6.27 1.82
N VAL A 135 11.56 5.74 2.96
CA VAL A 135 10.65 5.32 4.04
C VAL A 135 10.07 6.55 4.73
N LEU A 136 10.89 7.58 4.96
CA LEU A 136 10.45 8.83 5.57
C LEU A 136 9.44 9.57 4.69
N LYS A 137 9.67 9.65 3.37
CA LYS A 137 8.69 10.18 2.41
C LYS A 137 7.38 9.41 2.42
N ALA A 138 7.42 8.09 2.53
CA ALA A 138 6.20 7.28 2.65
C ALA A 138 5.43 7.60 3.94
N ALA A 139 6.14 7.84 5.06
CA ALA A 139 5.54 8.26 6.31
C ALA A 139 4.96 9.69 6.22
N GLN A 140 5.62 10.60 5.51
CA GLN A 140 5.11 11.94 5.22
C GLN A 140 3.78 11.89 4.47
N ILE A 141 3.73 11.15 3.36
CA ILE A 141 2.49 10.99 2.59
C ILE A 141 1.40 10.38 3.47
N ALA A 142 1.73 9.35 4.26
CA ALA A 142 0.77 8.71 5.14
C ALA A 142 0.18 9.68 6.19
N TYR A 143 0.99 10.62 6.69
CA TYR A 143 0.57 11.66 7.64
C TYR A 143 -0.25 12.75 6.97
N GLU A 144 0.30 13.40 5.94
CA GLU A 144 -0.32 14.55 5.26
C GLU A 144 -1.67 14.18 4.63
N GLU A 145 -1.78 12.96 4.13
CA GLU A 145 -3.03 12.45 3.55
C GLU A 145 -4.01 11.89 4.60
N GLY A 146 -3.65 11.84 5.88
CA GLY A 146 -4.46 11.28 6.95
C GLY A 146 -4.69 9.77 6.84
N ILE A 147 -3.79 9.04 6.20
CA ILE A 147 -3.89 7.58 5.99
C ILE A 147 -3.56 6.83 7.27
N ALA A 148 -2.54 7.29 8.00
CA ALA A 148 -2.04 6.66 9.22
C ALA A 148 -1.40 7.70 10.14
N ILE A 149 -1.21 7.33 11.41
CA ILE A 149 -0.43 8.07 12.39
C ILE A 149 0.96 7.43 12.42
N PRO A 150 1.97 7.99 11.73
CA PRO A 150 3.29 7.37 11.67
C PRO A 150 4.00 7.44 13.02
N VAL A 151 4.82 6.43 13.30
CA VAL A 151 5.82 6.42 14.37
C VAL A 151 7.16 6.10 13.72
N LEU A 152 8.12 7.02 13.81
CA LEU A 152 9.39 6.93 13.10
C LEU A 152 10.45 6.29 14.00
N LEU A 153 11.03 5.17 13.58
CA LEU A 153 12.12 4.52 14.31
C LEU A 153 13.47 4.78 13.64
N GLY A 154 14.43 5.27 14.43
CA GLY A 154 15.79 5.50 13.98
C GLY A 154 16.51 6.55 14.82
N ARG A 155 17.70 6.96 14.37
CA ARG A 155 18.47 8.00 15.06
C ARG A 155 17.75 9.34 14.90
N LYS A 156 17.43 9.99 16.02
CA LYS A 156 16.66 11.24 16.06
C LYS A 156 17.27 12.33 15.16
N ASP A 157 18.54 12.68 15.36
CA ASP A 157 19.23 13.72 14.58
C ASP A 157 19.21 13.44 13.06
N THR A 158 19.30 12.17 12.67
CA THR A 158 19.26 11.78 11.25
C THR A 158 17.85 11.93 10.67
N ILE A 159 16.83 11.53 11.43
CA ILE A 159 15.43 11.67 10.99
C ILE A 159 15.06 13.15 10.91
N GLU A 160 15.40 13.96 11.91
CA GLU A 160 15.11 15.40 11.92
C GLU A 160 15.79 16.13 10.76
N ALA A 161 17.05 15.80 10.45
CA ALA A 161 17.74 16.34 9.28
C ALA A 161 17.05 15.96 7.96
N LEU A 162 16.63 14.70 7.81
CA LEU A 162 15.91 14.24 6.63
C LEU A 162 14.50 14.85 6.54
N MET A 163 13.82 15.08 7.67
CA MET A 163 12.53 15.77 7.73
C MET A 163 12.68 17.21 7.24
N ALA A 164 13.73 17.91 7.67
CA ALA A 164 14.03 19.25 7.19
C ALA A 164 14.36 19.27 5.68
N GLU A 165 15.05 18.26 5.16
CA GLU A 165 15.37 18.14 3.72
C GLU A 165 14.11 18.01 2.85
N ILE A 166 13.06 17.35 3.35
CA ILE A 166 11.81 17.13 2.62
C ILE A 166 10.67 18.06 3.08
N ASP A 167 10.97 19.10 3.87
CA ASP A 167 10.01 19.98 4.56
C ASP A 167 8.83 19.21 5.19
N PHE A 168 9.14 18.11 5.89
CA PHE A 168 8.13 17.34 6.60
C PHE A 168 7.86 17.97 7.96
N GLU A 169 6.82 18.80 8.02
CA GLU A 169 6.34 19.42 9.24
C GLU A 169 5.16 18.61 9.81
N GLY A 170 5.37 18.00 10.98
CA GLY A 170 4.33 17.21 11.64
C GLY A 170 4.71 16.87 13.08
N ASP A 171 3.70 16.82 13.96
CA ASP A 171 3.85 16.32 15.32
C ASP A 171 3.85 14.78 15.27
N ILE A 172 5.05 14.20 15.27
CA ILE A 172 5.27 12.78 15.01
C ILE A 172 6.24 12.20 16.03
N ASP A 173 5.88 11.04 16.57
CA ASP A 173 6.73 10.28 17.47
C ASP A 173 8.01 9.80 16.74
N ILE A 174 9.16 10.39 17.07
CA ILE A 174 10.48 9.90 16.67
C ILE A 174 11.09 9.12 17.83
N ILE A 175 11.32 7.83 17.64
CA ILE A 175 11.84 6.93 18.68
C ILE A 175 13.18 6.34 18.24
N ASP A 176 14.22 6.57 19.03
CA ASP A 176 15.49 5.86 18.91
C ASP A 176 15.58 4.79 20.01
N PRO A 177 15.45 3.49 19.69
CA PRO A 177 15.59 2.43 20.68
C PRO A 177 16.96 2.43 21.39
N LYS A 178 17.99 3.05 20.83
CA LYS A 178 19.34 3.04 21.41
C LYS A 178 19.55 4.09 22.49
N THR A 179 18.70 5.12 22.58
CA THR A 179 18.84 6.18 23.59
C THR A 179 18.42 5.70 24.98
N ASP A 180 18.86 6.44 26.00
CA ASP A 180 18.55 6.12 27.39
C ASP A 180 17.11 6.47 27.78
N GLU A 181 16.46 7.40 27.06
CA GLU A 181 15.05 7.76 27.24
C GLU A 181 14.13 6.53 27.10
N GLU A 182 14.48 5.62 26.18
CA GLU A 182 13.72 4.39 25.95
C GLU A 182 14.08 3.24 26.88
N ASN A 183 14.97 3.43 27.88
CA ASN A 183 15.37 2.36 28.81
C ASN A 183 14.18 1.77 29.57
N ASN A 184 13.20 2.61 29.96
CA ASN A 184 11.99 2.13 30.64
C ASN A 184 11.15 1.21 29.74
N ARG A 185 10.87 1.63 28.49
CA ARG A 185 10.11 0.82 27.52
C ARG A 185 10.88 -0.44 27.13
N LYS A 186 12.18 -0.34 26.86
CA LYS A 186 13.06 -1.48 26.59
C LYS A 186 13.02 -2.52 27.69
N ASN A 187 13.12 -2.09 28.96
CA ASN A 187 13.09 -3.02 30.09
C ASN A 187 11.71 -3.65 30.28
N ARG A 188 10.63 -2.89 30.08
CA ARG A 188 9.25 -3.42 30.05
C ARG A 188 9.09 -4.49 28.97
N TYR A 189 9.44 -4.16 27.73
CA TYR A 189 9.36 -5.07 26.60
C TYR A 189 10.25 -6.31 26.78
N ALA A 190 11.47 -6.12 27.28
CA ALA A 190 12.40 -7.21 27.55
C ALA A 190 11.84 -8.18 28.60
N LYS A 191 11.17 -7.66 29.64
CA LYS A 191 10.52 -8.49 30.65
C LYS A 191 9.41 -9.33 30.04
N VAL A 192 8.54 -8.73 29.21
CA VAL A 192 7.46 -9.48 28.54
C VAL A 192 8.03 -10.55 27.61
N TYR A 193 8.99 -10.19 26.77
CA TYR A 193 9.64 -11.14 25.87
C TYR A 193 10.33 -12.29 26.62
N TRP A 194 11.04 -11.96 27.70
CA TRP A 194 11.68 -12.94 28.57
C TRP A 194 10.67 -13.88 29.22
N GLU A 195 9.56 -13.37 29.76
CA GLU A 195 8.51 -14.21 30.36
C GLU A 195 7.93 -15.22 29.36
N GLN A 196 7.73 -14.80 28.11
CA GLN A 196 7.24 -15.67 27.03
C GLN A 196 8.28 -16.72 26.60
N ARG A 197 9.58 -16.44 26.73
CA ARG A 197 10.67 -17.24 26.15
C ARG A 197 11.65 -17.85 27.16
N LYS A 198 11.49 -17.62 28.47
CA LYS A 198 12.42 -18.11 29.50
C LYS A 198 12.58 -19.63 29.50
N ARG A 199 11.52 -20.37 29.17
CA ARG A 199 11.55 -21.85 29.01
C ARG A 199 12.33 -22.32 27.79
N ARG A 200 12.67 -21.43 26.86
CA ARG A 200 13.50 -21.68 25.68
C ARG A 200 14.94 -21.18 25.85
N GLY A 201 15.36 -20.90 27.09
CA GLY A 201 16.74 -20.53 27.42
C GLY A 201 17.08 -19.04 27.21
N VAL A 202 16.11 -18.17 26.93
CA VAL A 202 16.37 -16.73 26.82
C VAL A 202 16.61 -16.16 28.22
N THR A 203 17.74 -15.49 28.41
CA THR A 203 18.05 -14.74 29.64
C THR A 203 17.46 -13.33 29.58
N LEU A 204 17.18 -12.72 30.73
CA LEU A 204 16.69 -11.34 30.78
C LEU A 204 17.69 -10.36 30.13
N TYR A 205 18.98 -10.57 30.36
CA TYR A 205 20.04 -9.77 29.73
C TYR A 205 20.01 -9.88 28.19
N ALA A 206 19.83 -11.09 27.65
CA ALA A 206 19.69 -11.27 26.20
C ALA A 206 18.43 -10.59 25.67
N ALA A 207 17.31 -10.64 26.40
CA ALA A 207 16.08 -9.94 26.04
C ALA A 207 16.29 -8.42 26.00
N GLN A 208 16.94 -7.83 27.01
CA GLN A 208 17.27 -6.40 27.04
C GLN A 208 18.14 -5.98 25.86
N ARG A 209 19.10 -6.82 25.45
CA ARG A 209 19.94 -6.55 24.28
C ARG A 209 19.13 -6.55 22.99
N LEU A 210 18.22 -7.51 22.82
CA LEU A 210 17.35 -7.59 21.65
C LEU A 210 16.40 -6.40 21.55
N MET A 211 15.94 -5.83 22.67
CA MET A 211 15.09 -4.63 22.65
C MET A 211 15.81 -3.37 22.18
N ARG A 212 17.13 -3.39 21.98
CA ARG A 212 17.86 -2.31 21.29
C ARG A 212 17.81 -2.45 19.76
N GLU A 213 17.40 -3.61 19.24
CA GLU A 213 17.27 -3.83 17.81
C GLU A 213 15.92 -3.31 17.32
N ARG A 214 15.94 -2.48 16.26
CA ARG A 214 14.76 -1.80 15.73
C ARG A 214 13.57 -2.72 15.43
N ASN A 215 13.79 -3.89 14.85
CA ASN A 215 12.71 -4.79 14.45
C ASN A 215 12.08 -5.51 15.66
N TYR A 216 12.87 -5.85 16.68
CA TYR A 216 12.33 -6.40 17.93
C TYR A 216 11.57 -5.33 18.71
N PHE A 217 12.13 -4.11 18.77
CA PHE A 217 11.45 -3.00 19.43
C PHE A 217 10.12 -2.66 18.73
N ALA A 218 10.12 -2.50 17.40
CA ALA A 218 8.91 -2.25 16.60
C ALA A 218 7.86 -3.35 16.77
N ALA A 219 8.28 -4.62 16.75
CA ALA A 219 7.38 -5.75 16.96
C ALA A 219 6.78 -5.75 18.38
N MET A 220 7.56 -5.36 19.40
CA MET A 220 7.07 -5.22 20.77
C MET A 220 6.12 -4.05 20.94
N MET A 221 6.33 -2.94 20.23
CA MET A 221 5.36 -1.84 20.21
C MET A 221 3.99 -2.32 19.75
N VAL A 222 3.94 -3.15 18.70
CA VAL A 222 2.67 -3.73 18.22
C VAL A 222 2.12 -4.76 19.21
N ASN A 223 2.97 -5.63 19.76
CA ASN A 223 2.55 -6.66 20.69
C ASN A 223 1.96 -6.09 22.01
N GLU A 224 2.50 -4.98 22.51
CA GLU A 224 2.05 -4.34 23.75
C GLU A 224 0.98 -3.24 23.52
N GLY A 225 0.54 -3.04 22.28
CA GLY A 225 -0.50 -2.06 21.93
C GLY A 225 -0.03 -0.60 21.88
N ASP A 226 1.28 -0.35 21.91
CA ASP A 226 1.85 0.99 21.69
C ASP A 226 1.76 1.41 20.21
N ALA A 227 1.57 0.46 19.29
CA ALA A 227 1.24 0.68 17.88
C ALA A 227 0.28 -0.37 17.33
N ASP A 228 -0.40 -0.08 16.21
CA ASP A 228 -1.35 -0.99 15.57
C ASP A 228 -0.72 -1.85 14.47
N ALA A 229 0.28 -1.31 13.78
CA ALA A 229 0.96 -1.98 12.68
C ALA A 229 2.42 -1.53 12.57
N LEU A 230 3.21 -2.28 11.79
CA LEU A 230 4.60 -1.95 11.51
C LEU A 230 4.94 -2.23 10.04
N ILE A 231 5.87 -1.44 9.51
CA ILE A 231 6.44 -1.56 8.16
C ILE A 231 7.96 -1.59 8.30
N SER A 232 8.59 -2.62 7.70
CA SER A 232 10.03 -2.87 7.76
C SER A 232 10.47 -3.71 6.54
N GLY A 233 11.77 -3.75 6.25
CA GLY A 233 12.35 -4.57 5.19
C GLY A 233 12.86 -3.79 3.97
N TYR A 234 13.04 -2.49 4.10
CA TYR A 234 13.62 -1.64 3.05
C TYR A 234 15.12 -1.91 2.85
N SER A 235 15.92 -1.96 3.92
CA SER A 235 17.38 -2.15 3.85
C SER A 235 17.86 -3.49 4.39
N ARG A 236 16.95 -4.42 4.71
CA ARG A 236 17.26 -5.68 5.42
C ARG A 236 16.81 -6.90 4.64
N ASN A 237 17.53 -8.00 4.85
CA ASN A 237 17.12 -9.29 4.30
C ASN A 237 15.81 -9.78 4.94
N TYR A 238 15.00 -10.47 4.14
CA TYR A 238 13.67 -10.93 4.55
C TYR A 238 13.68 -11.78 5.84
N PRO A 239 14.59 -12.75 6.04
CA PRO A 239 14.57 -13.59 7.25
C PRO A 239 14.80 -12.80 8.55
N SER A 240 15.65 -11.77 8.54
CA SER A 240 15.93 -10.96 9.74
C SER A 240 14.75 -10.07 10.14
N VAL A 241 13.87 -9.73 9.18
CA VAL A 241 12.67 -8.93 9.43
C VAL A 241 11.52 -9.80 9.90
N VAL A 242 11.32 -10.97 9.29
CA VAL A 242 10.18 -11.85 9.62
C VAL A 242 10.35 -12.58 10.95
N LYS A 243 11.59 -12.96 11.32
CA LYS A 243 11.84 -13.70 12.56
C LYS A 243 11.31 -12.99 13.82
N PRO A 244 11.62 -11.70 14.08
CA PRO A 244 11.06 -10.97 15.22
C PRO A 244 9.52 -10.96 15.23
N MET A 245 8.90 -10.78 14.05
CA MET A 245 7.43 -10.72 13.94
C MET A 245 6.78 -12.04 14.33
N LEU A 246 7.34 -13.15 13.83
CA LEU A 246 6.88 -14.49 14.19
C LEU A 246 7.13 -14.82 15.66
N GLU A 247 8.20 -14.28 16.24
CA GLU A 247 8.57 -14.58 17.62
C GLU A 247 7.74 -13.83 18.65
N LEU A 248 7.33 -12.59 18.34
CA LEU A 248 6.69 -11.65 19.26
C LEU A 248 5.19 -11.50 19.02
N ILE A 249 4.77 -11.17 17.81
CA ILE A 249 3.35 -10.94 17.47
C ILE A 249 2.63 -12.29 17.30
N GLY A 250 3.33 -13.28 16.74
CA GLY A 250 2.80 -14.62 16.56
C GLY A 250 1.82 -14.74 15.39
N LYS A 251 0.87 -15.65 15.51
CA LYS A 251 -0.11 -16.00 14.46
C LYS A 251 -1.51 -15.86 15.03
N ALA A 252 -2.48 -15.54 14.18
CA ALA A 252 -3.89 -15.51 14.57
C ALA A 252 -4.37 -16.88 15.06
N ASN A 253 -5.42 -16.89 15.90
CA ASN A 253 -5.98 -18.13 16.45
C ASN A 253 -6.39 -19.10 15.34
N GLY A 254 -6.01 -20.37 15.49
CA GLY A 254 -6.26 -21.42 14.49
C GLY A 254 -5.32 -21.38 13.27
N VAL A 255 -4.43 -20.39 13.16
CA VAL A 255 -3.47 -20.27 12.05
C VAL A 255 -2.14 -20.92 12.43
N THR A 256 -1.77 -21.98 11.71
CA THR A 256 -0.52 -22.71 11.98
C THR A 256 0.67 -22.17 11.20
N ARG A 257 0.45 -21.44 10.10
CA ARG A 257 1.50 -20.92 9.20
C ARG A 257 1.13 -19.58 8.62
N ILE A 258 2.13 -18.82 8.19
CA ILE A 258 1.97 -17.58 7.43
C ILE A 258 2.24 -17.85 5.95
N ALA A 259 1.69 -17.01 5.08
CA ALA A 259 1.86 -17.09 3.64
C ALA A 259 1.96 -15.68 3.05
N THR A 260 2.76 -15.52 2.01
CA THR A 260 2.86 -14.24 1.29
C THR A 260 1.87 -14.24 0.14
N THR A 261 1.13 -13.14 0.01
CA THR A 261 0.21 -12.91 -1.12
C THR A 261 0.72 -11.74 -1.93
N ASN A 262 0.94 -11.96 -3.22
CA ASN A 262 1.23 -10.90 -4.18
C ASN A 262 -0.03 -10.56 -4.97
N VAL A 263 -0.24 -9.26 -5.24
CA VAL A 263 -1.36 -8.80 -6.06
C VAL A 263 -0.82 -8.30 -7.39
N MET A 264 -1.26 -8.92 -8.48
CA MET A 264 -0.91 -8.56 -9.84
C MET A 264 -2.08 -7.84 -10.49
N MET A 265 -1.87 -6.60 -10.94
CA MET A 265 -2.89 -5.86 -11.67
C MET A 265 -2.87 -6.29 -13.14
N THR A 266 -3.98 -6.83 -13.63
CA THR A 266 -4.13 -7.24 -15.03
C THR A 266 -5.24 -6.44 -15.70
N LYS A 267 -5.29 -6.45 -17.04
CA LYS A 267 -6.40 -5.86 -17.80
C LYS A 267 -7.77 -6.48 -17.47
N ARG A 268 -7.80 -7.70 -16.93
CA ARG A 268 -9.02 -8.42 -16.54
C ARG A 268 -9.37 -8.22 -15.06
N GLY A 269 -8.57 -7.47 -14.31
CA GLY A 269 -8.72 -7.27 -12.87
C GLY A 269 -7.52 -7.76 -12.06
N PRO A 270 -7.54 -7.58 -10.73
CA PRO A 270 -6.47 -8.01 -9.85
C PRO A 270 -6.45 -9.53 -9.71
N MET A 271 -5.26 -10.12 -9.81
CA MET A 271 -4.99 -11.52 -9.49
C MET A 271 -4.19 -11.60 -8.19
N PHE A 272 -4.61 -12.48 -7.29
CA PHE A 272 -3.95 -12.73 -6.01
C PHE A 272 -3.21 -14.06 -6.07
N LEU A 273 -1.91 -14.03 -5.78
CA LEU A 273 -1.01 -15.17 -5.89
C LEU A 273 -0.44 -15.51 -4.52
N SER A 274 -0.67 -16.73 -4.04
CA SER A 274 -0.20 -17.23 -2.74
C SER A 274 0.17 -18.72 -2.82
N ASP A 275 1.21 -19.22 -2.14
CA ASP A 275 2.28 -18.53 -1.43
C ASP A 275 3.51 -18.35 -2.33
N THR A 276 4.07 -17.15 -2.36
CA THR A 276 5.17 -16.79 -3.26
C THR A 276 6.54 -16.75 -2.59
N SER A 277 6.63 -16.81 -1.26
CA SER A 277 7.89 -16.41 -0.59
C SER A 277 8.25 -17.12 0.70
N ILE A 278 7.33 -17.84 1.37
CA ILE A 278 7.61 -18.39 2.71
C ILE A 278 7.67 -19.92 2.72
N ASN A 279 6.66 -20.59 2.17
CA ASN A 279 6.53 -22.04 2.24
C ASN A 279 7.16 -22.68 1.00
N ILE A 280 8.32 -23.32 1.17
CA ILE A 280 9.10 -23.93 0.07
C ILE A 280 8.34 -25.11 -0.57
N ASP A 281 7.85 -26.03 0.24
CA ASP A 281 7.08 -27.19 -0.22
C ASP A 281 5.89 -27.44 0.73
N PRO A 282 4.78 -26.70 0.56
CA PRO A 282 3.61 -26.84 1.43
C PRO A 282 2.93 -28.19 1.19
N THR A 283 2.50 -28.85 2.28
CA THR A 283 1.68 -30.08 2.20
C THR A 283 0.27 -29.77 1.69
N ALA A 284 -0.53 -30.79 1.36
CA ALA A 284 -1.93 -30.60 0.96
C ALA A 284 -2.75 -29.82 2.01
N LYS A 285 -2.54 -30.12 3.30
CA LYS A 285 -3.17 -29.40 4.42
C LYS A 285 -2.71 -27.94 4.51
N ASP A 286 -1.44 -27.68 4.21
CA ASP A 286 -0.91 -26.32 4.19
C ASP A 286 -1.49 -25.53 3.02
N LEU A 287 -1.55 -26.12 1.83
CA LEU A 287 -2.16 -25.52 0.64
C LEU A 287 -3.63 -25.14 0.87
N ALA A 288 -4.42 -26.03 1.49
CA ALA A 288 -5.79 -25.71 1.88
C ALA A 288 -5.86 -24.51 2.84
N LYS A 289 -4.99 -24.47 3.86
CA LYS A 289 -4.92 -23.33 4.79
C LYS A 289 -4.50 -22.03 4.09
N ILE A 290 -3.55 -22.10 3.17
CA ILE A 290 -3.10 -20.96 2.37
C ILE A 290 -4.27 -20.42 1.54
N ALA A 291 -5.01 -21.28 0.84
CA ALA A 291 -6.18 -20.87 0.05
C ALA A 291 -7.24 -20.16 0.91
N VAL A 292 -7.52 -20.67 2.13
CA VAL A 292 -8.45 -20.03 3.07
C VAL A 292 -7.93 -18.68 3.58
N MET A 293 -6.62 -18.56 3.86
CA MET A 293 -6.03 -17.27 4.23
C MET A 293 -6.11 -16.27 3.07
N THR A 294 -5.79 -16.71 1.86
CA THR A 294 -5.87 -15.88 0.65
C THR A 294 -7.30 -15.42 0.39
N SER A 295 -8.30 -16.28 0.60
CA SER A 295 -9.71 -15.92 0.43
C SER A 295 -10.14 -14.78 1.38
N LYS A 296 -9.67 -14.81 2.64
CA LYS A 296 -9.89 -13.72 3.61
C LYS A 296 -9.21 -12.42 3.18
N VAL A 297 -8.00 -12.51 2.61
CA VAL A 297 -7.29 -11.35 2.07
C VAL A 297 -8.10 -10.76 0.91
N ILE A 298 -8.50 -11.56 -0.07
CA ILE A 298 -9.29 -11.11 -1.24
C ILE A 298 -10.58 -10.39 -0.80
N LYS A 299 -11.31 -10.94 0.19
CA LYS A 299 -12.51 -10.31 0.76
C LYS A 299 -12.21 -8.97 1.44
N THR A 300 -11.05 -8.82 2.08
CA THR A 300 -10.62 -7.54 2.67
C THR A 300 -10.40 -6.46 1.60
N PHE A 301 -10.02 -6.86 0.38
CA PHE A 301 -9.90 -5.99 -0.80
C PHE A 301 -11.24 -5.74 -1.51
N GLY A 302 -12.36 -6.30 -0.99
CA GLY A 302 -13.71 -6.08 -1.53
C GLY A 302 -14.06 -6.94 -2.75
N PHE A 303 -13.32 -8.02 -2.99
CA PHE A 303 -13.61 -8.96 -4.08
C PHE A 303 -14.16 -10.29 -3.55
N GLU A 304 -14.98 -10.95 -4.35
CA GLU A 304 -15.36 -12.33 -4.11
C GLU A 304 -14.27 -13.28 -4.59
N PRO A 305 -13.75 -14.17 -3.73
CA PRO A 305 -12.65 -15.05 -4.09
C PRO A 305 -13.12 -16.19 -4.99
N VAL A 306 -12.51 -16.28 -6.17
CA VAL A 306 -12.56 -17.46 -7.06
C VAL A 306 -11.15 -18.02 -7.13
N ILE A 307 -10.94 -19.21 -6.57
CA ILE A 307 -9.60 -19.76 -6.35
C ILE A 307 -9.34 -20.91 -7.31
N ALA A 308 -8.22 -20.84 -8.02
CA ALA A 308 -7.69 -21.93 -8.82
C ALA A 308 -6.45 -22.51 -8.14
N MET A 309 -6.48 -23.80 -7.81
CA MET A 309 -5.33 -24.51 -7.25
C MET A 309 -4.44 -25.00 -8.40
N THR A 310 -3.24 -24.42 -8.52
CA THR A 310 -2.37 -24.66 -9.68
C THR A 310 -1.47 -25.89 -9.49
N SER A 311 -1.24 -26.60 -10.58
CA SER A 311 -0.33 -27.74 -10.71
C SER A 311 0.26 -27.75 -12.13
N TYR A 312 1.18 -28.68 -12.42
CA TYR A 312 1.62 -28.96 -13.80
C TYR A 312 0.65 -29.90 -14.55
N SER A 313 -0.31 -30.49 -13.84
CA SER A 313 -1.35 -31.39 -14.34
C SER A 313 -2.72 -30.70 -14.42
N ASN A 314 -3.60 -31.24 -15.26
CA ASN A 314 -5.01 -30.86 -15.36
C ASN A 314 -5.88 -32.02 -14.92
N PHE A 315 -6.61 -31.88 -13.81
CA PHE A 315 -7.62 -32.83 -13.34
C PHE A 315 -7.21 -34.31 -13.43
N GLY A 316 -6.04 -34.64 -12.88
CA GLY A 316 -5.56 -36.01 -12.88
C GLY A 316 -4.94 -36.49 -14.20
N SER A 317 -4.53 -35.58 -15.09
CA SER A 317 -3.71 -35.93 -16.26
C SER A 317 -2.32 -36.52 -15.91
N SER A 318 -1.96 -36.56 -14.62
CA SER A 318 -0.75 -37.19 -14.10
C SER A 318 -0.97 -37.66 -12.66
N ASP A 319 -0.53 -38.87 -12.33
CA ASP A 319 -0.60 -39.45 -10.98
C ASP A 319 0.64 -39.20 -10.12
N ASN A 320 1.52 -38.33 -10.58
CA ASN A 320 2.74 -37.98 -9.84
C ASN A 320 2.37 -37.30 -8.50
N GLU A 321 3.13 -37.62 -7.45
CA GLU A 321 2.88 -37.26 -6.04
C GLU A 321 2.57 -35.76 -5.86
N LYS A 322 3.26 -34.88 -6.60
CA LYS A 322 3.03 -33.43 -6.56
C LYS A 322 1.65 -33.00 -7.09
N ALA A 323 1.08 -33.71 -8.06
CA ALA A 323 -0.27 -33.47 -8.57
C ALA A 323 -1.34 -34.01 -7.60
N SER A 324 -1.08 -35.20 -7.03
CA SER A 324 -1.93 -35.80 -6.00
C SER A 324 -2.06 -34.92 -4.75
N LYS A 325 -0.99 -34.20 -4.37
CA LYS A 325 -0.99 -33.21 -3.28
C LYS A 325 -2.00 -32.07 -3.49
N VAL A 326 -2.11 -31.54 -4.72
CA VAL A 326 -3.04 -30.44 -5.03
C VAL A 326 -4.48 -30.94 -5.04
N ARG A 327 -4.73 -32.13 -5.62
CA ARG A 327 -6.05 -32.79 -5.57
C ARG A 327 -6.52 -33.03 -4.14
N GLU A 328 -5.63 -33.51 -3.27
CA GLU A 328 -5.93 -33.68 -1.85
C GLU A 328 -6.29 -32.35 -1.18
N ALA A 329 -5.57 -31.27 -1.49
CA ALA A 329 -5.88 -29.94 -0.96
C ALA A 329 -7.28 -29.46 -1.38
N VAL A 330 -7.66 -29.64 -2.65
CA VAL A 330 -9.02 -29.32 -3.15
C VAL A 330 -10.07 -30.15 -2.43
N SER A 331 -9.85 -31.47 -2.26
CA SER A 331 -10.75 -32.34 -1.49
C SER A 331 -10.91 -31.90 -0.02
N ILE A 332 -9.84 -31.41 0.61
CA ILE A 332 -9.89 -30.86 1.97
C ILE A 332 -10.73 -29.58 1.98
N LEU A 333 -10.58 -28.72 0.98
CA LEU A 333 -11.32 -27.46 0.89
C LEU A 333 -12.81 -27.69 0.68
N HIS A 334 -13.21 -28.55 -0.27
CA HIS A 334 -14.64 -28.85 -0.50
C HIS A 334 -15.31 -29.49 0.72
N ARG A 335 -14.59 -30.31 1.49
CA ARG A 335 -15.13 -30.94 2.71
C ARG A 335 -15.30 -29.98 3.88
N ASN A 336 -14.35 -29.05 4.08
CA ASN A 336 -14.30 -28.22 5.29
C ASN A 336 -14.76 -26.77 5.07
N TYR A 337 -14.77 -26.30 3.81
CA TYR A 337 -15.13 -24.94 3.40
C TYR A 337 -15.99 -24.99 2.12
N PRO A 338 -17.18 -25.64 2.16
CA PRO A 338 -18.02 -25.87 0.99
C PRO A 338 -18.53 -24.56 0.33
N GLU A 339 -18.52 -23.45 1.06
CA GLU A 339 -18.88 -22.12 0.58
C GLU A 339 -17.79 -21.47 -0.29
N LEU A 340 -16.56 -21.97 -0.25
CA LEU A 340 -15.44 -21.41 -0.99
C LEU A 340 -15.47 -21.88 -2.44
N VAL A 341 -15.55 -20.95 -3.38
CA VAL A 341 -15.44 -21.25 -4.81
C VAL A 341 -13.99 -21.57 -5.14
N VAL A 342 -13.65 -22.87 -5.15
CA VAL A 342 -12.30 -23.36 -5.41
C VAL A 342 -12.32 -24.62 -6.26
N ASP A 343 -11.40 -24.72 -7.22
CA ASP A 343 -11.23 -25.91 -8.03
C ASP A 343 -9.75 -26.10 -8.48
N GLY A 344 -9.42 -27.31 -8.94
CA GLY A 344 -8.09 -27.74 -9.38
C GLY A 344 -7.94 -29.26 -9.34
N ASP A 345 -6.83 -29.83 -9.78
CA ASP A 345 -5.56 -29.23 -10.20
C ASP A 345 -5.61 -28.62 -11.61
N TYR A 346 -5.16 -27.37 -11.75
CA TYR A 346 -5.10 -26.66 -13.04
C TYR A 346 -3.67 -26.35 -13.46
N LYS A 347 -3.34 -26.67 -14.71
CA LYS A 347 -2.18 -26.17 -15.43
C LYS A 347 -2.46 -24.76 -15.97
N PRO A 348 -1.72 -23.73 -15.54
CA PRO A 348 -1.86 -22.40 -16.13
C PRO A 348 -1.52 -22.43 -17.62
N ILE A 349 -2.51 -22.16 -18.48
CA ILE A 349 -2.30 -22.04 -19.92
C ILE A 349 -1.99 -20.57 -20.22
N LEU A 350 -0.75 -20.28 -20.59
CA LEU A 350 -0.36 -18.97 -21.10
C LEU A 350 -0.96 -18.81 -22.51
N ARG A 351 -1.92 -17.90 -22.66
CA ARG A 351 -2.44 -17.43 -23.96
C ARG A 351 -2.24 -15.94 -24.08
#